data_AF-A0A8H8CDG5-F1
#
_entry.id   AF-A0A8H8CDG5-F1
#
_cell.length_a   1.000
_cell.length_b   1.000
_cell.length_c   1.000
_cell.angle_alpha   90.00
_cell.angle_beta   90.00
_cell.angle_gamma   90.00
#
_symmetry.space_group_name_H-M   'P 1'
#
loop_
_entity.id
_entity.type
_entity.pdbx_description
1 polymer ?
#
loop_
_entity_poly.entity_id
_entity_poly.type
_entity_poly.pdbx_seq_one_letter_code
_entity_poly.pdbx_strand_id
1 'polypeptide(L)'
;MDILRRFVTEAPDIQTFRDTKPTLLVSWWCTAYALAVIFLRFCGRYVRTEKVFFEDGIMLMAIVPLLIRMAFAHVVLVFGTNNTKTDGLSAKSIHDREIGSQLVLISRIFYAA
;
A
#
# COMPACT_ATOMS: atom_id res chain seq x y z
N MET A 1 -32.94 -18.87 9.66
CA MET A 1 -32.27 -17.61 9.28
C MET A 1 -30.91 -17.42 9.96
N ASP A 2 -30.48 -18.35 10.84
CA ASP A 2 -29.23 -18.23 11.60
C ASP A 2 -27.96 -18.51 10.79
N ILE A 3 -28.08 -19.32 9.73
CA ILE A 3 -26.96 -19.66 8.84
C ILE A 3 -26.47 -18.39 8.12
N LEU A 4 -27.38 -17.54 7.62
CA LEU A 4 -27.01 -16.28 6.97
C LEU A 4 -26.43 -15.27 7.95
N ARG A 5 -26.97 -15.18 9.18
CA ARG A 5 -26.40 -14.29 10.22
C ARG A 5 -24.98 -14.68 10.62
N ARG A 6 -24.61 -15.96 10.53
CA ARG A 6 -23.25 -16.42 10.83
C ARG A 6 -22.21 -15.93 9.81
N PHE A 7 -22.62 -15.59 8.59
CA PHE A 7 -21.76 -15.04 7.54
C PHE A 7 -21.80 -13.50 7.48
N VAL A 8 -22.78 -12.86 8.12
CA VAL A 8 -22.88 -11.40 8.21
C VAL A 8 -22.13 -10.95 9.46
N THR A 9 -20.90 -10.50 9.26
CA THR A 9 -20.14 -9.81 10.31
C THR A 9 -20.54 -8.34 10.33
N GLU A 10 -20.70 -7.77 11.52
CA GLU A 10 -20.93 -6.33 11.66
C GLU A 10 -19.74 -5.55 11.10
N ALA A 11 -20.01 -4.37 10.53
CA ALA A 11 -18.96 -3.51 10.03
C ALA A 11 -17.96 -3.19 11.16
N PRO A 12 -16.65 -3.28 10.89
CA PRO A 12 -15.63 -3.03 11.90
C PRO A 12 -15.71 -1.58 12.41
N ASP A 13 -15.28 -1.39 13.65
CA ASP A 13 -15.17 -0.06 14.24
C ASP A 13 -14.16 0.81 13.46
N ILE A 14 -14.32 2.13 13.60
CA ILE A 14 -13.40 3.09 13.01
C ILE A 14 -11.99 2.84 13.55
N GLN A 15 -11.09 2.40 12.67
CA GLN A 15 -9.68 2.29 13.00
C GLN A 15 -9.07 3.68 13.11
N THR A 16 -8.40 3.94 14.22
CA THR A 16 -7.65 5.18 14.40
C THR A 16 -6.27 5.06 13.77
N PHE A 17 -5.58 6.18 13.57
CA PHE A 17 -4.20 6.17 13.08
C PHE A 17 -3.26 5.28 13.93
N ARG A 18 -3.53 5.14 15.24
CA ARG A 18 -2.72 4.27 16.12
C ARG A 18 -2.88 2.79 15.78
N ASP A 19 -4.06 2.40 15.32
CA ASP A 19 -4.37 1.00 14.96
C ASP A 19 -3.77 0.64 13.60
N THR A 20 -3.73 1.61 12.67
CA THR A 20 -3.17 1.40 11.33
C THR A 20 -1.65 1.58 11.25
N LYS A 21 -1.06 2.32 12.19
CA LYS A 21 0.38 2.63 12.24
C LYS A 21 1.28 1.38 12.16
N PRO A 22 1.03 0.25 12.86
CA PRO A 22 1.85 -0.95 12.75
C PRO A 22 1.91 -1.48 11.31
N THR A 23 0.76 -1.58 10.64
CA THR A 23 0.65 -2.05 9.25
C THR A 23 1.40 -1.13 8.29
N LEU A 24 1.28 0.18 8.48
CA LEU A 24 1.95 1.18 7.67
C LEU A 24 3.48 1.09 7.81
N LEU A 25 3.97 0.94 9.05
CA LEU A 25 5.39 0.77 9.35
C LEU A 25 5.96 -0.49 8.73
N VAL A 26 5.31 -1.63 8.92
CA VAL A 26 5.76 -2.92 8.36
C VAL A 26 5.77 -2.86 6.83
N SER A 27 4.74 -2.26 6.22
CA SER A 27 4.67 -2.12 4.76
C SER A 27 5.80 -1.24 4.22
N TRP A 28 6.07 -0.09 4.84
CA TRP A 28 7.19 0.78 4.47
C TRP A 28 8.54 0.09 4.70
N TRP A 29 8.68 -0.68 5.77
CA TRP A 29 9.91 -1.42 6.08
C TRP A 29 10.22 -2.45 5.00
N CYS A 30 9.23 -3.27 4.62
CA CYS A 30 9.38 -4.25 3.54
C CYS A 30 9.73 -3.59 2.21
N THR A 31 9.08 -2.47 1.87
CA THR A 31 9.38 -1.70 0.65
C THR A 31 10.81 -1.14 0.68
N ALA A 32 11.23 -0.55 1.80
CA ALA A 32 12.59 -0.02 1.96
C ALA A 32 13.66 -1.11 1.84
N TYR A 33 13.41 -2.29 2.41
CA TYR A 33 14.32 -3.43 2.28
C TYR A 33 14.43 -3.92 0.83
N ALA A 34 13.30 -4.02 0.12
CA ALA A 34 13.30 -4.39 -1.29
C ALA A 34 14.08 -3.37 -2.15
N LEU A 35 13.88 -2.07 -1.91
CA LEU A 35 14.66 -1.00 -2.56
C LEU A 35 16.15 -1.16 -2.27
N ALA A 36 16.53 -1.35 -1.00
CA ALA A 36 17.92 -1.53 -0.61
C ALA A 36 18.56 -2.72 -1.34
N VAL A 37 17.87 -3.86 -1.45
CA VAL A 37 18.38 -5.02 -2.20
C VAL A 37 18.58 -4.69 -3.68
N ILE A 38 17.63 -4.02 -4.33
CA ILE A 38 17.75 -3.62 -5.74
C ILE A 38 18.96 -2.68 -5.93
N PHE A 39 19.10 -1.67 -5.07
CA PHE A 39 20.22 -0.73 -5.12
C PHE A 39 21.56 -1.42 -4.84
N LEU A 40 21.64 -2.28 -3.83
CA LEU A 40 22.87 -3.02 -3.54
C LEU A 40 23.27 -3.93 -4.70
N ARG A 41 22.31 -4.56 -5.40
CA ARG A 41 22.60 -5.35 -6.60
C ARG A 41 23.11 -4.48 -7.74
N PHE A 42 22.48 -3.34 -7.98
CA PHE A 42 22.90 -2.38 -8.98
C PHE A 42 24.33 -1.86 -8.71
N CYS A 43 24.58 -1.36 -7.49
CA CYS A 43 25.89 -0.86 -7.08
C CYS A 43 26.96 -1.94 -7.10
N GLY A 44 26.66 -3.15 -6.62
CA GLY A 44 27.61 -4.27 -6.62
C GLY A 44 28.02 -4.68 -8.03
N ARG A 45 27.08 -4.70 -8.99
CA ARG A 45 27.38 -4.98 -10.40
C ARG A 45 28.16 -3.84 -11.06
N TYR A 46 27.82 -2.60 -10.72
CA TYR A 46 28.53 -1.41 -11.19
C TYR A 46 30.00 -1.42 -10.76
N VAL A 47 30.27 -1.68 -9.47
CA VAL A 47 31.65 -1.77 -8.94
C VAL A 47 32.44 -2.91 -9.59
N ARG A 48 31.80 -4.05 -9.88
CA ARG A 48 32.50 -5.20 -10.49
C ARG A 48 32.81 -5.01 -11.97
N THR A 49 31.92 -4.36 -12.72
CA THR A 49 31.98 -4.35 -14.18
C THR A 49 32.40 -3.00 -14.77
N GLU A 50 32.40 -1.94 -13.95
CA GLU A 50 32.69 -0.54 -14.32
C GLU A 50 31.86 -0.02 -15.51
N LYS A 51 30.80 -0.74 -15.89
CA LYS A 51 29.89 -0.44 -16.98
C LYS A 51 28.46 -0.69 -16.54
N VAL A 52 27.57 0.23 -16.86
CA VAL A 52 26.13 0.10 -16.65
C VAL A 52 25.54 -0.54 -17.91
N PHE A 53 24.92 -1.71 -17.77
CA PHE A 53 24.22 -2.36 -18.87
C PHE A 53 22.77 -1.88 -18.93
N PHE A 54 22.18 -1.92 -20.12
CA PHE A 54 20.77 -1.56 -20.29
C PHE A 54 19.82 -2.46 -19.48
N GLU A 55 20.22 -3.72 -19.28
CA GLU A 55 19.55 -4.70 -18.42
C GLU A 55 19.41 -4.21 -16.97
N ASP A 56 20.39 -3.48 -16.45
CA ASP A 56 20.33 -2.88 -15.12
C ASP A 56 19.30 -1.77 -15.04
N GLY A 57 19.11 -1.02 -16.13
CA GLY A 57 18.02 -0.06 -16.27
C GLY A 57 16.64 -0.73 -16.13
N ILE A 58 16.47 -1.93 -16.70
CA ILE A 58 15.23 -2.70 -16.57
C ILE A 58 15.00 -3.14 -15.12
N MET A 59 16.07 -3.54 -14.41
CA MET A 59 15.99 -3.86 -12.99
C MET A 59 15.56 -2.65 -12.16
N LEU A 60 16.10 -1.46 -12.45
CA LEU A 60 15.70 -0.21 -11.79
C LEU A 60 14.25 0.16 -12.12
N MET A 61 13.74 -0.15 -13.32
CA MET A 61 12.33 0.07 -13.65
C MET A 61 11.38 -0.74 -12.76
N ALA A 62 11.81 -1.86 -12.16
CA ALA A 62 11.01 -2.62 -11.20
C ALA A 62 10.74 -1.86 -9.88
N ILE A 63 11.48 -0.79 -9.60
CA ILE A 63 11.23 0.12 -8.47
C ILE A 63 9.91 0.87 -8.65
N VAL A 64 9.56 1.20 -9.91
CA VAL A 64 8.35 1.99 -10.22
C VAL A 64 7.07 1.33 -9.70
N PRO A 65 6.73 0.07 -10.08
CA PRO A 65 5.52 -0.58 -9.58
C PRO A 65 5.56 -0.80 -8.06
N LEU A 66 6.74 -1.05 -7.48
CA LEU A 66 6.92 -1.19 -6.03
C LEU A 66 6.52 0.09 -5.28
N LEU A 67 7.00 1.25 -5.74
CA LEU A 67 6.67 2.55 -5.15
C LEU A 67 5.21 2.95 -5.39
N ILE A 68 4.68 2.67 -6.58
CA ILE A 68 3.26 2.92 -6.90
C ILE A 68 2.36 2.16 -5.93
N ARG A 69 2.62 0.87 -5.72
CA ARG A 69 1.90 0.06 -4.73
C ARG A 69 1.95 0.70 -3.34
N MET A 70 3.13 1.13 -2.90
CA MET A 70 3.30 1.71 -1.58
C MET A 70 2.58 3.06 -1.44
N ALA A 71 2.57 3.89 -2.48
CA ALA A 71 1.86 5.16 -2.51
C ALA A 71 0.36 4.97 -2.31
N PHE A 72 -0.26 4.03 -3.04
CA PHE A 72 -1.68 3.73 -2.87
C PHE A 72 -1.98 3.11 -1.50
N ALA A 73 -1.18 2.14 -1.05
CA ALA A 73 -1.35 1.53 0.26
C ALA A 73 -1.26 2.55 1.39
N HIS A 74 -0.32 3.50 1.30
CA HIS A 74 -0.17 4.57 2.27
C HIS A 74 -1.44 5.42 2.37
N VAL A 75 -1.98 5.89 1.24
CA VAL A 75 -3.17 6.74 1.25
C VAL A 75 -4.39 5.97 1.77
N VAL A 76 -4.60 4.73 1.34
CA VAL A 76 -5.71 3.89 1.81
C VAL A 76 -5.64 3.65 3.32
N LEU A 77 -4.44 3.43 3.86
CA LEU A 77 -4.25 3.22 5.30
C LEU A 77 -4.43 4.51 6.11
N VAL A 78 -4.03 5.67 5.56
CA VAL A 78 -4.17 6.97 6.25
C VAL A 78 -5.59 7.49 6.21
N PHE A 79 -6.27 7.41 5.07
CA PHE A 79 -7.64 7.91 4.90
C PHE A 79 -8.71 6.90 5.30
N GLY A 80 -8.35 5.62 5.37
CA GLY A 80 -9.30 4.54 5.61
C GLY A 80 -10.25 4.34 4.43
N THR A 81 -11.25 3.49 4.61
CA THR A 81 -12.26 3.18 3.59
C THR A 81 -13.67 3.40 4.15
N ASN A 82 -14.67 3.22 3.30
CA ASN A 82 -16.09 3.28 3.68
C ASN A 82 -16.59 2.02 4.41
N ASN A 83 -15.76 0.98 4.56
CA ASN A 83 -16.13 -0.28 5.23
C ASN A 83 -15.96 -0.20 6.76
N THR A 84 -16.48 0.85 7.38
CA THR A 84 -16.48 1.04 8.83
C THR A 84 -17.79 1.69 9.28
N LYS A 85 -18.10 1.65 10.57
CA LYS A 85 -19.22 2.43 11.11
C LYS A 85 -19.07 3.92 10.76
N THR A 86 -20.12 4.53 10.23
CA THR A 86 -20.10 5.92 9.71
C THR A 86 -20.73 6.94 10.65
N ASP A 87 -21.26 6.50 11.79
CA ASP A 87 -22.00 7.37 12.70
C ASP A 87 -21.07 8.40 13.37
N GLY A 88 -21.48 9.67 13.35
CA GLY A 88 -20.75 10.77 14.00
C GLY A 88 -19.50 11.27 13.27
N LEU A 89 -19.31 10.91 11.99
CA LEU A 89 -18.18 11.38 11.18
C LEU A 89 -18.34 12.85 10.75
N SER A 90 -17.24 13.60 10.78
CA SER A 90 -17.16 14.95 10.21
C SER A 90 -17.15 14.90 8.68
N ALA A 91 -17.68 15.94 8.02
CA ALA A 91 -17.68 16.05 6.56
C ALA A 91 -16.30 15.82 5.92
N LYS A 92 -15.22 16.28 6.58
CA LYS A 92 -13.84 16.03 6.11
C LYS A 92 -13.50 14.54 6.14
N SER A 93 -13.85 13.84 7.22
CA SER A 93 -13.55 12.41 7.36
C SER A 93 -14.34 11.53 6.39
N ILE A 94 -15.52 11.99 5.95
CA ILE A 94 -16.30 11.33 4.90
C ILE A 94 -15.57 11.47 3.57
N HIS A 95 -15.11 12.68 3.22
CA HIS A 95 -14.39 12.93 1.99
C HIS A 95 -13.05 12.18 1.91
N ASP A 96 -12.26 12.17 3.00
CA ASP A 96 -11.00 11.42 3.05
C ASP A 96 -11.27 9.92 2.78
N ARG A 97 -12.31 9.33 3.38
CA ARG A 97 -12.71 7.92 3.18
C ARG A 97 -13.24 7.62 1.78
N GLU A 98 -13.90 8.59 1.13
CA GLU A 98 -14.33 8.47 -0.27
C GLU A 98 -13.11 8.31 -1.19
N ILE A 99 -12.11 9.18 -1.02
CA ILE A 99 -10.84 9.10 -1.75
C ILE A 99 -10.15 7.75 -1.47
N GLY A 100 -10.06 7.36 -0.19
CA GLY A 100 -9.47 6.09 0.20
C GLY A 100 -10.15 4.89 -0.46
N SER A 101 -11.49 4.88 -0.52
CA SER A 101 -12.26 3.82 -1.19
C SER A 101 -12.03 3.75 -2.70
N GLN A 102 -11.94 4.90 -3.38
CA GLN A 102 -11.66 4.94 -4.82
C GLN A 102 -10.24 4.46 -5.13
N LEU A 103 -9.26 4.87 -4.31
CA LEU A 103 -7.86 4.48 -4.48
C LEU A 103 -7.62 2.98 -4.25
N VAL A 104 -8.45 2.28 -3.47
CA VAL A 104 -8.39 0.81 -3.37
C VAL A 104 -8.57 0.14 -4.72
N LEU A 105 -9.48 0.64 -5.57
CA LEU A 105 -9.72 0.07 -6.89
C LEU A 105 -8.51 0.31 -7.81
N ILE A 106 -7.96 1.52 -7.81
CA ILE A 106 -6.75 1.85 -8.58
C ILE A 106 -5.56 1.00 -8.09
N SER A 107 -5.39 0.87 -6.77
CA SER A 107 -4.36 0.02 -6.17
C SER A 107 -4.41 -1.42 -6.66
N ARG A 108 -5.60 -1.95 -6.96
CA ARG A 108 -5.76 -3.32 -7.47
C ARG A 108 -5.30 -3.46 -8.92
N ILE A 109 -5.46 -2.43 -9.74
CA ILE A 109 -4.97 -2.43 -11.13
C ILE A 109 -3.44 -2.48 -11.15
N PHE A 110 -2.78 -1.77 -10.23
CA PHE A 110 -1.32 -1.75 -10.10
C PHE A 110 -0.76 -2.91 -9.26
N TYR A 111 -1.61 -3.72 -8.63
CA TYR A 111 -1.17 -4.94 -7.98
C TYR A 111 -0.94 -6.00 -9.06
N ALA A 112 0.32 -6.31 -9.33
CA ALA A 112 0.72 -7.34 -10.27
C ALA A 112 -0.02 -8.65 -9.98
N ALA A 113 -0.80 -9.13 -10.95
CA ALA A 113 -1.24 -10.52 -11.02
C ALA A 113 -0.07 -11.40 -11.48
#